data_AF-A0A4Q4TF71-F1
#
_entry.id   AF-A0A4Q4TF71-F1
#
_cell.length_a   1.000
_cell.length_b   1.000
_cell.length_c   1.000
_cell.angle_alpha   90.00
_cell.angle_beta   90.00
_cell.angle_gamma   90.00
#
_symmetry.space_group_name_H-M   'P 1'
#
loop_
_entity.id
_entity.type
_entity.pdbx_description
1 polymer ?
#
loop_
_entity_poly.entity_id
_entity_poly.type
_entity_poly.pdbx_seq_one_letter_code
_entity_poly.pdbx_strand_id
1 'polypeptide(L)'
;MLLAFKPFTDWLTTLKYSLSLQNLTAHPFHKNPYMLHSIAIQSFDMFGSKLGFLKLIADVSNEKGERLPGSVFLRGPSVAMLIVLIPYDVVTAPESGGNKGERKIASDERFVILTVQPRIPAGSLEFVELPAGMVDGGTFTGAAAREIKEELGLEIPESELYCLGHMATAPRKEGKDQIQDSEHLAAAVYPSAGGCDEFIHFYMYEKQVPWAQLAGNPLPVDIALPALQLFTMLEQSLKEVPSLITTLLNASVAMGRLDAFMAEPDKEEGSYTDSPSEIKFEGATLAWPGHHKPVLKELNLNFSIGLTVVCGRVGSGKTALLQAILGELDQLGGFYLLPNEITGYCAQSPWL
;
A
#
# COMPACT_ATOMS: atom_id res chain seq x y z
N MET A 1 -48.48 11.49 -0.56
CA MET A 1 -47.16 10.99 -1.01
C MET A 1 -46.80 11.56 -2.37
N LEU A 2 -47.54 11.24 -3.46
CA LEU A 2 -47.28 11.79 -4.80
C LEU A 2 -47.30 13.33 -4.85
N LEU A 3 -48.30 13.97 -4.23
CA LEU A 3 -48.40 15.44 -4.19
C LEU A 3 -47.32 16.12 -3.35
N ALA A 4 -46.54 15.35 -2.58
CA ALA A 4 -45.37 15.85 -1.85
C ALA A 4 -44.08 15.70 -2.67
N PHE A 5 -44.12 14.95 -3.79
CA PHE A 5 -42.99 14.80 -4.69
C PHE A 5 -42.93 16.00 -5.63
N LYS A 6 -42.05 16.95 -5.30
CA LYS A 6 -41.91 18.23 -6.00
C LYS A 6 -41.75 18.10 -7.54
N PRO A 7 -40.95 17.16 -8.08
CA PRO A 7 -40.86 16.95 -9.53
C PRO A 7 -42.22 16.70 -10.20
N PHE A 8 -43.11 15.92 -9.57
CA PHE A 8 -44.45 15.69 -10.11
C PHE A 8 -45.33 16.95 -10.08
N THR A 9 -45.32 17.70 -8.98
CA THR A 9 -46.13 18.92 -8.87
C THR A 9 -45.64 20.02 -9.79
N ASP A 10 -44.31 20.14 -9.96
CA ASP A 10 -43.69 21.15 -10.82
C ASP A 10 -43.98 20.81 -12.30
N TRP A 11 -43.74 19.56 -12.72
CA TRP A 11 -44.09 19.10 -14.07
C TRP A 11 -45.58 19.32 -14.40
N LEU A 12 -46.48 18.94 -13.51
CA LEU A 12 -47.93 19.09 -13.75
C LEU A 12 -48.34 20.56 -13.86
N THR A 13 -47.75 21.43 -13.03
CA THR A 13 -48.01 22.87 -13.06
C THR A 13 -47.51 23.48 -14.37
N THR A 14 -46.28 23.17 -14.77
CA THR A 14 -45.68 23.66 -16.02
C THR A 14 -46.45 23.16 -17.24
N LEU A 15 -46.82 21.87 -17.27
CA LEU A 15 -47.62 21.31 -18.37
C LEU A 15 -48.98 22.00 -18.49
N LYS A 16 -49.70 22.21 -17.37
CA LYS A 16 -50.98 22.93 -17.39
C LYS A 16 -50.83 24.36 -17.87
N TYR A 17 -49.76 25.04 -17.46
CA TYR A 17 -49.47 26.39 -17.91
C TYR A 17 -49.18 26.43 -19.41
N SER A 18 -48.28 25.58 -19.94
CA SER A 18 -48.00 25.49 -21.38
C SER A 18 -49.27 25.14 -22.18
N LEU A 19 -50.09 24.18 -21.72
CA LEU A 19 -51.37 23.87 -22.37
C LEU A 19 -52.32 25.08 -22.40
N SER A 20 -52.29 25.95 -21.39
CA SER A 20 -53.12 27.16 -21.33
C SER A 20 -52.69 28.25 -22.33
N LEU A 21 -51.41 28.28 -22.73
CA LEU A 21 -50.88 29.22 -23.72
C LEU A 21 -51.49 29.01 -25.12
N GLN A 22 -52.06 27.83 -25.38
CA GLN A 22 -52.79 27.54 -26.62
C GLN A 22 -54.03 28.42 -26.84
N ASN A 23 -54.52 29.12 -25.80
CA ASN A 23 -55.59 30.10 -25.93
C ASN A 23 -55.16 31.36 -26.69
N LEU A 24 -53.85 31.61 -26.83
CA LEU A 24 -53.31 32.72 -27.58
C LEU A 24 -53.35 32.41 -29.08
N THR A 25 -53.87 33.34 -29.89
CA THR A 25 -53.98 33.17 -31.35
C THR A 25 -52.64 32.98 -32.06
N ALA A 26 -51.55 33.46 -31.46
CA ALA A 26 -50.20 33.30 -31.96
C ALA A 26 -49.58 31.92 -31.67
N HIS A 27 -50.21 31.11 -30.80
CA HIS A 27 -49.65 29.81 -30.41
C HIS A 27 -49.78 28.78 -31.55
N PRO A 28 -48.75 27.96 -31.84
CA PRO A 28 -48.76 27.01 -32.96
C PRO A 28 -49.96 26.03 -32.95
N PHE A 29 -50.42 25.65 -31.77
CA PHE A 29 -51.51 24.68 -31.59
C PHE A 29 -52.89 25.32 -31.31
N HIS A 30 -53.03 26.65 -31.43
CA HIS A 30 -54.30 27.36 -31.14
C HIS A 30 -55.51 26.79 -31.90
N LYS A 31 -55.32 26.37 -33.16
CA LYS A 31 -56.40 25.84 -34.01
C LYS A 31 -56.95 24.50 -33.53
N ASN A 32 -56.14 23.67 -32.88
CA ASN A 32 -56.53 22.33 -32.39
C ASN A 32 -55.83 22.11 -31.05
N PRO A 33 -56.35 22.69 -29.95
CA PRO A 33 -55.67 22.67 -28.68
C PRO A 33 -55.60 21.26 -28.09
N TYR A 34 -54.44 20.91 -27.56
CA TYR A 34 -54.23 19.69 -26.80
C TYR A 34 -54.77 19.84 -25.37
N MET A 35 -55.31 18.75 -24.83
CA MET A 35 -55.76 18.66 -23.44
C MET A 35 -55.16 17.43 -22.76
N LEU A 36 -54.85 17.58 -21.48
CA LEU A 36 -54.46 16.47 -20.61
C LEU A 36 -55.73 15.79 -20.07
N HIS A 37 -55.95 14.53 -20.44
CA HIS A 37 -57.13 13.76 -20.05
C HIS A 37 -56.91 12.92 -18.80
N SER A 38 -55.77 12.24 -18.71
CA SER A 38 -55.46 11.35 -17.60
C SER A 38 -53.95 11.23 -17.37
N ILE A 39 -53.59 10.83 -16.15
CA ILE A 39 -52.21 10.50 -15.77
C ILE A 39 -52.25 9.10 -15.13
N ALA A 40 -51.53 8.16 -15.73
CA ALA A 40 -51.38 6.80 -15.22
C ALA A 40 -49.96 6.61 -14.68
N ILE A 41 -49.82 6.36 -13.38
CA ILE A 41 -48.53 6.02 -12.77
C ILE A 41 -48.19 4.58 -13.11
N GLN A 42 -47.04 4.36 -13.74
CA GLN A 42 -46.59 3.01 -14.12
C GLN A 42 -45.74 2.36 -13.03
N SER A 43 -44.76 3.11 -12.50
CA SER A 43 -43.83 2.62 -11.48
C SER A 43 -43.19 3.78 -10.73
N PHE A 44 -42.67 3.50 -9.53
CA PHE A 44 -41.92 4.46 -8.73
C PHE A 44 -40.88 3.74 -7.89
N ASP A 45 -39.82 4.46 -7.52
CA ASP A 45 -38.77 3.98 -6.64
C ASP A 45 -38.67 4.84 -5.38
N MET A 46 -38.31 4.19 -4.26
CA MET A 46 -38.21 4.81 -2.94
C MET A 46 -36.76 4.85 -2.47
N PHE A 47 -36.31 6.02 -2.03
CA PHE A 47 -35.04 6.21 -1.35
C PHE A 47 -35.31 6.47 0.13
N GLY A 48 -35.25 5.39 0.92
CA GLY A 48 -35.74 5.40 2.30
C GLY A 48 -37.23 5.71 2.33
N SER A 49 -37.61 6.81 2.99
CA SER A 49 -39.00 7.27 3.10
C SER A 49 -39.42 8.27 2.02
N LYS A 50 -38.52 8.66 1.12
CA LYS A 50 -38.78 9.66 0.06
C LYS A 50 -38.95 8.99 -1.30
N LEU A 51 -39.83 9.55 -2.13
CA LEU A 51 -39.97 9.13 -3.53
C LEU A 51 -38.76 9.67 -4.32
N GLY A 52 -38.07 8.80 -5.05
CA GLY A 52 -36.87 9.14 -5.82
C GLY A 52 -37.15 9.25 -7.31
N PHE A 53 -37.74 8.19 -7.89
CA PHE A 53 -38.11 8.15 -9.30
C PHE A 53 -39.60 7.88 -9.48
N LEU A 54 -40.16 8.39 -10.57
CA LEU A 54 -41.54 8.16 -10.96
C LEU A 54 -41.67 8.04 -12.47
N LYS A 55 -42.19 6.92 -12.95
CA LYS A 55 -42.54 6.72 -14.35
C LYS A 55 -44.05 6.78 -14.52
N LEU A 56 -44.52 7.59 -15.47
CA LEU A 56 -45.94 7.77 -15.74
C LEU A 56 -46.23 7.90 -17.25
N ILE A 57 -47.50 7.71 -17.60
CA ILE A 57 -48.05 8.03 -18.91
C ILE A 57 -49.08 9.14 -18.74
N ALA A 58 -48.89 10.25 -19.45
CA ALA A 58 -49.85 11.34 -19.59
C ALA A 58 -50.62 11.18 -20.90
N ASP A 59 -51.95 11.07 -20.83
CA ASP A 59 -52.80 11.05 -22.02
C ASP A 59 -53.10 12.48 -22.46
N VAL A 60 -52.37 12.95 -23.47
CA VAL A 60 -52.51 14.30 -24.02
C VAL A 60 -52.94 14.20 -25.48
N SER A 61 -54.16 14.63 -25.77
CA SER A 61 -54.72 14.57 -27.12
C SER A 61 -55.55 15.80 -27.47
N ASN A 62 -55.78 16.03 -28.75
CA ASN A 62 -56.69 17.07 -29.24
C ASN A 62 -57.99 16.46 -29.79
N GLU A 63 -58.94 17.32 -30.17
CA GLU A 63 -60.25 16.88 -30.68
C GLU A 63 -60.19 16.09 -32.00
N LYS A 64 -59.06 16.16 -32.73
CA LYS A 64 -58.82 15.36 -33.94
C LYS A 64 -58.30 13.95 -33.65
N GLY A 65 -58.05 13.63 -32.39
CA GLY A 65 -57.46 12.36 -31.97
C GLY A 65 -55.94 12.27 -32.13
N GLU A 66 -55.27 13.39 -32.45
CA GLU A 66 -53.80 13.45 -32.46
C GLU A 66 -53.29 13.38 -31.02
N ARG A 67 -52.23 12.61 -30.78
CA ARG A 67 -51.67 12.38 -29.43
C ARG A 67 -50.22 12.82 -29.35
N LEU A 68 -49.86 13.44 -28.22
CA LEU A 68 -48.46 13.73 -27.90
C LEU A 68 -47.81 12.52 -27.19
N PRO A 69 -46.49 12.31 -27.35
CA PRO A 69 -45.75 11.33 -26.56
C PRO A 69 -45.89 11.63 -25.07
N GLY A 70 -46.60 10.75 -24.36
CA GLY A 70 -46.96 10.93 -22.95
C GLY A 70 -46.06 10.19 -21.96
N SER A 71 -45.01 9.51 -22.40
CA SER A 71 -44.13 8.76 -21.50
C SER A 71 -43.22 9.73 -20.77
N VAL A 72 -43.41 9.88 -19.46
CA VAL A 72 -42.66 10.82 -18.62
C VAL A 72 -41.93 10.07 -17.52
N PHE A 73 -40.64 10.34 -17.40
CA PHE A 73 -39.81 9.94 -16.28
C PHE A 73 -39.49 11.17 -15.43
N LEU A 74 -39.90 11.13 -14.17
CA LEU A 74 -39.72 12.20 -13.22
C LEU A 74 -38.68 11.80 -12.17
N ARG A 75 -37.68 12.67 -12.03
CA ARG A 75 -36.54 12.54 -11.14
C ARG A 75 -36.24 13.86 -10.45
N GLY A 76 -36.43 14.98 -11.14
CA GLY A 76 -36.12 16.31 -10.65
C GLY A 76 -34.71 16.80 -11.02
N PRO A 77 -34.33 18.00 -10.55
CA PRO A 77 -33.13 18.67 -11.03
C PRO A 77 -31.83 18.22 -10.35
N SER A 78 -30.73 18.43 -11.06
CA SER A 78 -29.35 18.17 -10.61
C SER A 78 -28.46 19.38 -10.82
N VAL A 79 -27.30 19.32 -10.20
CA VAL A 79 -26.18 20.23 -10.41
C VAL A 79 -24.98 19.45 -10.92
N ALA A 80 -24.17 20.07 -11.77
CA ALA A 80 -22.88 19.57 -12.20
C ALA A 80 -21.86 20.71 -12.07
N MET A 81 -20.64 20.39 -11.66
CA MET A 81 -19.63 21.38 -11.31
C MET A 81 -18.38 21.22 -12.18
N LEU A 82 -18.06 22.27 -12.94
CA LEU A 82 -16.84 22.40 -13.72
C LEU A 82 -15.82 23.20 -12.91
N ILE A 83 -14.88 22.51 -12.29
CA ILE A 83 -13.83 23.13 -11.48
C ILE A 83 -12.55 23.23 -12.31
N VAL A 84 -12.15 24.45 -12.61
CA VAL A 84 -10.99 24.77 -13.43
C VAL A 84 -9.88 25.33 -12.54
N LEU A 85 -8.74 24.68 -12.56
CA LEU A 85 -7.52 25.12 -11.89
C LEU A 85 -6.51 25.62 -12.92
N ILE A 86 -5.89 26.77 -12.65
CA ILE A 86 -4.92 27.41 -13.54
C ILE A 86 -3.60 27.59 -12.78
N PRO A 87 -2.50 26.92 -13.19
CA PRO A 87 -1.20 27.12 -12.57
C PRO A 87 -0.66 28.52 -12.87
N TYR A 88 -0.15 29.22 -11.86
CA TYR A 88 0.42 30.57 -12.03
C TYR A 88 1.95 30.63 -11.95
N ASP A 89 2.62 29.58 -11.46
CA ASP A 89 4.03 29.59 -11.04
C ASP A 89 4.95 28.66 -11.84
N VAL A 90 4.44 27.94 -12.86
CA VAL A 90 5.23 26.96 -13.62
C VAL A 90 5.11 27.14 -15.13
N VAL A 91 6.26 27.00 -15.79
CA VAL A 91 6.43 27.07 -17.25
C VAL A 91 6.74 25.68 -17.84
N THR A 92 7.09 24.67 -17.03
CA THR A 92 7.44 23.30 -17.46
C THR A 92 6.97 22.22 -16.49
N ALA A 93 6.35 21.14 -16.99
CA ALA A 93 5.95 19.97 -16.23
C ALA A 93 6.44 18.66 -16.87
N PRO A 94 6.62 17.58 -16.08
CA PRO A 94 6.95 16.27 -16.63
C PRO A 94 5.82 15.75 -17.54
N GLU A 95 6.18 15.18 -18.69
CA GLU A 95 5.23 14.58 -19.61
C GLU A 95 4.45 13.42 -18.95
N SER A 96 3.13 13.50 -18.98
CA SER A 96 2.27 12.38 -18.63
C SER A 96 2.30 11.36 -19.77
N GLY A 97 2.80 10.14 -19.50
CA GLY A 97 2.81 9.05 -20.49
C GLY A 97 4.13 8.29 -20.71
N GLY A 98 5.04 8.24 -19.73
CA GLY A 98 6.22 7.34 -19.77
C GLY A 98 7.38 7.80 -20.67
N ASN A 99 7.23 8.91 -21.41
CA ASN A 99 8.34 9.55 -22.11
C ASN A 99 9.10 10.50 -21.17
N LYS A 100 10.42 10.41 -21.17
CA LYS A 100 11.33 11.28 -20.40
C LYS A 100 11.49 12.64 -21.09
N GLY A 101 10.43 13.45 -21.11
CA GLY A 101 10.42 14.82 -21.62
C GLY A 101 9.83 15.81 -20.61
N GLU A 102 10.37 17.03 -20.57
CA GLU A 102 9.74 18.18 -19.91
C GLU A 102 8.84 18.88 -20.94
N ARG A 103 7.53 18.92 -20.68
CA ARG A 103 6.55 19.66 -21.49
C ARG A 103 6.42 21.08 -20.96
N LYS A 104 6.51 22.08 -21.84
CA LYS A 104 6.23 23.47 -21.48
C LYS A 104 4.73 23.64 -21.19
N ILE A 105 4.38 24.05 -19.97
CA ILE A 105 3.01 24.44 -19.62
C ILE A 105 2.82 25.87 -20.09
N ALA A 106 1.76 26.11 -20.86
CA ALA A 106 1.39 27.46 -21.27
C ALA A 106 0.77 28.20 -20.07
N SER A 107 1.03 29.50 -19.93
CA SER A 107 0.52 30.30 -18.79
C SER A 107 -1.01 30.35 -18.68
N ASP A 108 -1.72 29.88 -19.70
CA ASP A 108 -3.17 29.80 -19.82
C ASP A 108 -3.70 28.35 -19.82
N GLU A 109 -2.85 27.35 -19.54
CA GLU A 109 -3.27 25.95 -19.49
C GLU A 109 -4.25 25.72 -18.33
N ARG A 110 -5.35 25.03 -18.63
CA ARG A 110 -6.49 24.83 -17.72
C ARG A 110 -6.60 23.36 -17.36
N PHE A 111 -6.67 23.07 -16.07
CA PHE A 111 -6.87 21.72 -15.55
C PHE A 111 -8.28 21.60 -15.00
N VAL A 112 -8.98 20.52 -15.34
CA VAL A 112 -10.33 20.25 -14.83
C VAL A 112 -10.26 19.16 -13.79
N ILE A 113 -10.84 19.39 -12.62
CA ILE A 113 -10.97 18.35 -11.59
C ILE A 113 -12.11 17.42 -11.97
N LEU A 114 -11.82 16.13 -12.01
CA LEU A 114 -12.77 15.04 -12.26
C LEU A 114 -12.80 14.11 -11.06
N THR A 115 -13.95 13.47 -10.85
CA THR A 115 -14.14 12.42 -9.84
C THR A 115 -14.22 11.07 -10.52
N VAL A 116 -13.80 10.03 -9.80
CA VAL A 116 -14.00 8.64 -10.22
C VAL A 116 -15.13 8.08 -9.36
N GLN A 117 -16.24 7.71 -9.98
CA GLN A 117 -17.41 7.20 -9.29
C GLN A 117 -17.94 5.91 -9.93
N PRO A 118 -18.56 5.02 -9.14
CA PRO A 118 -19.32 3.91 -9.69
C PRO A 118 -20.63 4.42 -10.30
N ARG A 119 -20.81 4.15 -11.59
CA ARG A 119 -22.00 4.53 -12.37
C ARG A 119 -22.65 3.28 -12.95
N ILE A 120 -23.45 2.61 -12.12
CA ILE A 120 -24.19 1.40 -12.51
C ILE A 120 -25.03 1.61 -13.78
N PRO A 121 -25.75 2.74 -13.98
CA PRO A 121 -26.50 2.96 -15.21
C PRO A 121 -25.64 3.04 -16.48
N ALA A 122 -24.35 3.42 -16.36
CA ALA A 122 -23.40 3.44 -17.46
C ALA A 122 -22.57 2.13 -17.56
N GLY A 123 -22.79 1.18 -16.66
CA GLY A 123 -22.04 -0.09 -16.62
C GLY A 123 -20.57 0.05 -16.22
N SER A 124 -20.18 1.15 -15.54
CA SER A 124 -18.81 1.40 -15.11
C SER A 124 -18.72 1.53 -13.59
N LEU A 125 -17.67 0.96 -13.00
CA LEU A 125 -17.36 1.13 -11.58
C LEU A 125 -16.28 2.21 -11.33
N GLU A 126 -15.61 2.65 -12.39
CA GLU A 126 -14.53 3.63 -12.37
C GLU A 126 -14.81 4.72 -13.42
N PHE A 127 -16.02 5.27 -13.38
CA PHE A 127 -16.43 6.27 -14.34
C PHE A 127 -15.80 7.63 -13.99
N VAL A 128 -15.02 8.18 -14.93
CA VAL A 128 -14.42 9.50 -14.79
C VAL A 128 -15.44 10.54 -15.24
N GLU A 129 -15.95 11.35 -14.31
CA GLU A 129 -16.96 12.36 -14.58
C GLU A 129 -16.74 13.67 -13.82
N LEU A 130 -17.51 14.69 -14.19
CA LEU A 130 -17.59 15.92 -13.41
C LEU A 130 -18.30 15.63 -12.10
N PRO A 131 -17.88 16.27 -10.99
CA PRO A 131 -18.65 16.28 -9.76
C PRO A 131 -20.10 16.71 -10.01
N ALA A 132 -21.06 15.94 -9.52
CA ALA A 132 -22.47 16.19 -9.82
C ALA A 132 -23.41 15.52 -8.82
N GLY A 133 -24.53 16.18 -8.53
CA GLY A 133 -25.44 15.69 -7.50
C GLY A 133 -26.88 16.19 -7.60
N MET A 134 -27.69 15.69 -6.67
CA MET A 134 -29.12 15.93 -6.60
C MET A 134 -29.44 17.21 -5.82
N VAL A 135 -30.46 17.94 -6.24
CA VAL A 135 -30.93 19.11 -5.48
C VAL A 135 -32.04 18.69 -4.51
N ASP A 136 -31.64 18.19 -3.34
CA ASP A 136 -32.56 17.77 -2.27
C ASP A 136 -32.98 18.95 -1.38
N GLY A 137 -33.62 19.95 -1.98
CA GLY A 137 -34.05 21.18 -1.30
C GLY A 137 -32.92 22.20 -1.05
N GLY A 138 -33.31 23.46 -0.83
CA GLY A 138 -32.37 24.60 -0.75
C GLY A 138 -32.14 25.28 -2.09
N THR A 139 -31.06 26.04 -2.20
CA THR A 139 -30.64 26.72 -3.44
C THR A 139 -29.79 25.80 -4.31
N PHE A 140 -29.83 25.99 -5.63
CA PHE A 140 -28.96 25.26 -6.57
C PHE A 140 -27.47 25.50 -6.31
N THR A 141 -27.09 26.74 -5.94
CA THR A 141 -25.72 27.09 -5.56
C THR A 141 -25.28 26.37 -4.28
N GLY A 142 -26.15 26.29 -3.28
CA GLY A 142 -25.87 25.58 -2.03
C GLY A 142 -25.79 24.06 -2.21
N ALA A 143 -26.58 23.50 -3.13
CA ALA A 143 -26.43 22.10 -3.55
C ALA A 143 -25.07 21.88 -4.23
N ALA A 144 -24.70 22.70 -5.21
CA ALA A 144 -23.40 22.59 -5.89
C ALA A 144 -22.22 22.72 -4.92
N ALA A 145 -22.24 23.69 -4.00
CA ALA A 145 -21.20 23.86 -2.99
C ALA A 145 -21.08 22.66 -2.04
N ARG A 146 -22.21 22.05 -1.68
CA ARG A 146 -22.24 20.85 -0.83
C ARG A 146 -21.62 19.64 -1.54
N GLU A 147 -22.04 19.39 -2.78
CA GLU A 147 -21.52 18.29 -3.60
C GLU A 147 -20.01 18.44 -3.83
N ILE A 148 -19.52 19.66 -4.08
CA ILE A 148 -18.07 19.94 -4.17
C ILE A 148 -17.35 19.55 -2.88
N LYS A 149 -17.92 19.90 -1.71
CA LYS A 149 -17.32 19.59 -0.42
C LYS A 149 -17.33 18.09 -0.14
N GLU A 150 -18.43 17.40 -0.46
CA GLU A 150 -18.59 15.96 -0.22
C GLU A 150 -17.69 15.11 -1.13
N GLU A 151 -17.59 15.46 -2.41
CA GLU A 151 -16.85 14.66 -3.40
C GLU A 151 -15.37 15.03 -3.50
N LEU A 152 -15.00 16.29 -3.25
CA LEU A 152 -13.63 16.79 -3.42
C LEU A 152 -12.97 17.26 -2.13
N GLY A 153 -13.73 17.42 -1.05
CA GLY A 153 -13.22 18.02 0.20
C GLY A 153 -12.89 19.51 0.10
N LEU A 154 -13.36 20.19 -0.96
CA LEU A 154 -13.09 21.61 -1.18
C LEU A 154 -14.25 22.47 -0.65
N GLU A 155 -13.93 23.50 0.14
CA GLU A 155 -14.91 24.51 0.54
C GLU A 155 -14.84 25.70 -0.44
N ILE A 156 -15.94 25.91 -1.17
CA ILE A 156 -16.06 27.00 -2.14
C ILE A 156 -17.24 27.88 -1.73
N PRO A 157 -17.03 29.21 -1.55
CA PRO A 157 -18.13 30.12 -1.28
C PRO A 157 -19.14 30.12 -2.43
N GLU A 158 -20.44 30.09 -2.13
CA GLU A 158 -21.50 30.10 -3.15
C GLU A 158 -21.40 31.31 -4.10
N SER A 159 -20.88 32.44 -3.62
CA SER A 159 -20.68 33.66 -4.40
C SER A 159 -19.63 33.54 -5.50
N GLU A 160 -18.75 32.54 -5.42
CA GLU A 160 -17.69 32.31 -6.42
C GLU A 160 -18.12 31.29 -7.50
N LEU A 161 -19.32 30.70 -7.38
CA LEU A 161 -19.86 29.76 -8.35
C LEU A 161 -20.65 30.49 -9.45
N TYR A 162 -20.21 30.32 -10.70
CA TYR A 162 -20.87 30.89 -11.87
C TYR A 162 -21.83 29.88 -12.49
N CYS A 163 -23.12 30.20 -12.54
CA CYS A 163 -24.11 29.37 -13.25
C CYS A 163 -24.00 29.57 -14.76
N LEU A 164 -23.43 28.60 -15.48
CA LEU A 164 -23.25 28.65 -16.93
C LEU A 164 -24.58 28.68 -17.69
N GLY A 165 -25.63 28.07 -17.16
CA GLY A 165 -26.97 28.11 -17.75
C GLY A 165 -27.51 29.53 -17.92
N HIS A 166 -27.41 30.36 -16.87
CA HIS A 166 -27.78 31.78 -16.94
C HIS A 166 -26.92 32.58 -17.93
N MET A 167 -25.64 32.22 -18.09
CA MET A 167 -24.77 32.89 -19.07
C MET A 167 -25.15 32.52 -20.51
N ALA A 168 -25.55 31.28 -20.75
CA ALA A 168 -25.95 30.79 -22.07
C ALA A 168 -27.30 31.36 -22.52
N THR A 169 -28.24 31.57 -21.59
CA THR A 169 -29.58 32.10 -21.86
C THR A 169 -29.72 33.61 -21.65
N ALA A 170 -28.67 34.28 -21.16
CA ALA A 170 -28.67 35.74 -21.02
C ALA A 170 -29.00 36.40 -22.38
N PRO A 171 -29.93 37.36 -22.42
CA PRO A 171 -30.33 38.00 -23.67
C PRO A 171 -29.11 38.69 -24.30
N ARG A 172 -28.65 38.19 -25.45
CA ARG A 172 -27.67 38.89 -26.27
C ARG A 172 -28.31 40.20 -26.73
N LYS A 173 -27.67 41.33 -26.42
CA LYS A 173 -28.10 42.68 -26.85
C LYS A 173 -27.85 42.91 -28.35
N GLU A 174 -28.28 41.99 -29.23
CA GLU A 174 -28.21 42.20 -30.69
C GLU A 174 -29.40 41.55 -31.38
N GLY A 175 -30.23 42.36 -32.05
CA GLY A 175 -31.27 41.90 -32.98
C GLY A 175 -32.71 41.99 -32.46
N LYS A 176 -33.63 42.35 -33.35
CA LYS A 176 -35.02 42.76 -33.09
C LYS A 176 -36.01 41.65 -32.69
N ASP A 177 -35.58 40.43 -32.44
CA ASP A 177 -36.46 39.33 -32.04
C ASP A 177 -36.11 38.87 -30.62
N GLN A 178 -36.66 39.58 -29.62
CA GLN A 178 -36.70 39.06 -28.25
C GLN A 178 -37.67 37.88 -28.24
N ILE A 179 -37.15 36.65 -28.35
CA ILE A 179 -37.89 35.46 -27.96
C ILE A 179 -38.04 35.56 -26.44
N GLN A 180 -39.19 36.06 -26.01
CA GLN A 180 -39.55 36.11 -24.60
C GLN A 180 -39.73 34.66 -24.14
N ASP A 181 -38.94 34.25 -23.15
CA ASP A 181 -38.94 32.90 -22.59
C ASP A 181 -40.28 32.67 -21.87
N SER A 182 -41.30 32.28 -22.64
CA SER A 182 -42.71 32.34 -22.23
C SER A 182 -43.13 31.17 -21.34
N GLU A 183 -42.33 30.09 -21.28
CA GLU A 183 -42.70 28.83 -20.65
C GLU A 183 -42.13 28.63 -19.23
N HIS A 184 -41.46 29.63 -18.63
CA HIS A 184 -40.91 29.58 -17.25
C HIS A 184 -40.00 28.37 -16.97
N LEU A 185 -39.35 27.82 -17.98
CA LEU A 185 -38.42 26.70 -17.83
C LEU A 185 -37.09 27.17 -17.21
N ALA A 186 -36.40 26.26 -16.53
CA ALA A 186 -35.10 26.55 -15.94
C ALA A 186 -34.03 26.73 -17.05
N ALA A 187 -33.21 27.77 -16.92
CA ALA A 187 -32.04 28.00 -17.75
C ALA A 187 -30.92 27.02 -17.38
N ALA A 188 -30.99 25.81 -17.94
CA ALA A 188 -30.17 24.67 -17.60
C ALA A 188 -30.00 23.72 -18.81
N VAL A 189 -29.14 22.71 -18.68
CA VAL A 189 -28.96 21.67 -19.70
C VAL A 189 -29.98 20.56 -19.47
N TYR A 190 -30.74 20.21 -20.50
CA TYR A 190 -31.67 19.08 -20.47
C TYR A 190 -31.01 17.88 -21.17
N PRO A 191 -30.77 16.74 -20.48
CA PRO A 191 -29.96 15.64 -20.99
C PRO A 191 -30.68 14.71 -21.99
N SER A 192 -31.99 14.88 -22.21
CA SER A 192 -32.86 13.92 -22.91
C SER A 192 -33.66 14.53 -24.07
N ALA A 193 -34.03 13.70 -25.05
CA ALA A 193 -34.93 14.01 -26.16
C ALA A 193 -36.44 14.05 -25.75
N GLY A 194 -36.76 14.73 -24.65
CA GLY A 194 -38.15 15.12 -24.31
C GLY A 194 -38.93 14.23 -23.34
N GLY A 195 -38.36 13.15 -22.81
CA GLY A 195 -39.06 12.21 -21.91
C GLY A 195 -38.70 12.30 -20.42
N CYS A 196 -37.80 13.19 -20.03
CA CYS A 196 -37.29 13.34 -18.66
C CYS A 196 -37.44 14.79 -18.20
N ASP A 197 -37.83 15.01 -16.94
CA ASP A 197 -37.88 16.35 -16.34
C ASP A 197 -36.52 16.83 -15.80
N GLU A 198 -35.52 15.96 -15.78
CA GLU A 198 -34.20 16.32 -15.29
C GLU A 198 -33.63 17.48 -16.10
N PHE A 199 -33.17 18.49 -15.38
CA PHE A 199 -32.33 19.54 -15.91
C PHE A 199 -31.13 19.73 -14.99
N ILE A 200 -30.00 20.05 -15.59
CA ILE A 200 -28.70 20.12 -14.94
C ILE A 200 -28.24 21.57 -14.95
N HIS A 201 -28.18 22.18 -13.77
CA HIS A 201 -27.49 23.46 -13.62
C HIS A 201 -25.99 23.22 -13.60
N PHE A 202 -25.32 23.68 -14.66
CA PHE A 202 -23.86 23.66 -14.73
C PHE A 202 -23.29 24.88 -14.02
N TYR A 203 -22.50 24.62 -12.98
CA TYR A 203 -21.72 25.63 -12.27
C TYR A 203 -20.26 25.55 -12.68
N MET A 204 -19.61 26.70 -12.75
CA MET A 204 -18.17 26.81 -12.99
C MET A 204 -17.49 27.50 -11.82
N TYR A 205 -16.33 26.98 -11.44
CA TYR A 205 -15.41 27.62 -10.53
C TYR A 205 -14.03 27.69 -11.17
N GLU A 206 -13.38 28.85 -11.15
CA GLU A 206 -12.04 29.03 -11.68
C GLU A 206 -11.12 29.56 -10.57
N LYS A 207 -9.98 28.89 -10.35
CA LYS A 207 -9.01 29.29 -9.33
C LYS A 207 -7.58 29.17 -9.83
N GLN A 208 -6.78 30.20 -9.56
CA GLN A 208 -5.34 30.14 -9.74
C GLN A 208 -4.69 29.41 -8.56
N VAL A 209 -3.83 28.44 -8.86
CA VAL A 209 -3.14 27.62 -7.86
C VAL A 209 -1.65 27.45 -8.20
N PRO A 210 -0.77 27.21 -7.21
CA PRO A 210 0.59 26.75 -7.48
C PRO A 210 0.58 25.37 -8.14
N TRP A 211 1.49 25.11 -9.09
CA TRP A 211 1.68 23.79 -9.71
C TRP A 211 1.96 22.69 -8.68
N ALA A 212 2.64 23.04 -7.59
CA ALA A 212 2.87 22.15 -6.46
C ALA A 212 1.57 21.52 -5.92
N GLN A 213 0.44 22.24 -5.98
CA GLN A 213 -0.87 21.71 -5.58
C GLN A 213 -1.47 20.76 -6.61
N LEU A 214 -1.16 20.96 -7.91
CA LEU A 214 -1.63 20.10 -9.01
C LEU A 214 -0.81 18.82 -9.16
N ALA A 215 0.51 18.91 -8.94
CA ALA A 215 1.44 17.82 -9.17
C ALA A 215 1.31 16.65 -8.16
N GLY A 216 0.44 16.77 -7.15
CA GLY A 216 0.23 15.74 -6.14
C GLY A 216 1.50 15.48 -5.33
N ASN A 217 1.73 16.31 -4.30
CA ASN A 217 2.89 16.26 -3.40
C ASN A 217 4.25 16.28 -4.12
N PRO A 218 4.75 17.45 -4.55
CA PRO A 218 6.16 17.54 -4.92
C PRO A 218 6.98 17.14 -3.70
N LEU A 219 7.83 16.10 -3.81
CA LEU A 219 8.86 15.83 -2.80
C LEU A 219 9.81 17.04 -2.82
N PRO A 220 9.71 17.97 -1.87
CA PRO A 220 10.54 19.15 -1.92
C PRO A 220 11.99 18.74 -1.56
N VAL A 221 12.96 19.47 -2.10
CA VAL A 221 14.38 19.09 -2.06
C VAL A 221 14.90 18.94 -0.61
N ASP A 222 14.33 19.72 0.31
CA ASP A 222 14.57 19.70 1.75
C ASP A 222 14.04 18.45 2.47
N ILE A 223 13.13 17.68 1.86
CA ILE A 223 12.69 16.36 2.36
C ILE A 223 13.38 15.24 1.57
N ALA A 224 13.54 15.40 0.25
CA ALA A 224 14.11 14.38 -0.62
C ALA A 224 15.58 14.09 -0.28
N LEU A 225 16.40 15.12 -0.01
CA LEU A 225 17.81 14.94 0.32
C LEU A 225 18.02 14.26 1.69
N PRO A 226 17.34 14.67 2.78
CA PRO A 226 17.41 13.92 4.04
C PRO A 226 16.88 12.49 3.92
N ALA A 227 15.81 12.27 3.15
CA ALA A 227 15.28 10.92 2.93
C ALA A 227 16.29 10.02 2.22
N LEU A 228 16.95 10.51 1.16
CA LEU A 228 18.03 9.78 0.49
C LEU A 228 19.18 9.49 1.45
N GLN A 229 19.59 10.46 2.27
CA GLN A 229 20.63 10.27 3.28
C GLN A 229 20.24 9.14 4.26
N LEU A 230 19.01 9.17 4.79
CA LEU A 230 18.49 8.15 5.70
C LEU A 230 18.43 6.76 5.05
N PHE A 231 17.99 6.66 3.79
CA PHE A 231 17.99 5.38 3.07
C PHE A 231 19.41 4.86 2.86
N THR A 232 20.39 5.73 2.60
CA THR A 232 21.78 5.31 2.42
C THR A 232 22.38 4.79 3.74
N MET A 233 22.05 5.41 4.88
CA MET A 233 22.44 4.93 6.20
C MET A 233 21.77 3.59 6.55
N LEU A 234 20.50 3.42 6.18
CA LEU A 234 19.78 2.17 6.35
C LEU A 234 20.40 1.06 5.49
N GLU A 235 20.74 1.35 4.23
CA GLU A 235 21.38 0.40 3.32
C GLU A 235 22.71 -0.11 3.86
N GLN A 236 23.53 0.79 4.43
CA GLN A 236 24.78 0.41 5.09
C GLN A 236 24.52 -0.54 6.27
N SER A 237 23.53 -0.23 7.10
CA SER A 237 23.16 -1.07 8.25
C SER A 237 22.65 -2.45 7.80
N LEU A 238 21.86 -2.51 6.72
CA LEU A 238 21.32 -3.76 6.19
C LEU A 238 22.40 -4.64 5.54
N LYS A 239 23.45 -4.05 4.96
CA LYS A 239 24.59 -4.79 4.38
C LYS A 239 25.45 -5.50 5.42
N GLU A 240 25.44 -5.05 6.68
CA GLU A 240 26.19 -5.68 7.77
C GLU A 240 25.46 -6.90 8.37
N VAL A 241 24.14 -6.98 8.24
CA VAL A 241 23.35 -8.08 8.83
C VAL A 241 23.83 -9.48 8.38
N PRO A 242 24.11 -9.75 7.09
CA PRO A 242 24.62 -11.06 6.67
C PRO A 242 25.98 -11.41 7.25
N SER A 243 26.87 -10.43 7.43
CA SER A 243 28.20 -10.69 8.00
C SER A 243 28.10 -11.02 9.49
N LEU A 244 27.25 -10.31 10.23
CA LEU A 244 26.98 -10.59 11.64
C LEU A 244 26.40 -12.00 11.85
N ILE A 245 25.47 -12.44 10.99
CA ILE A 245 24.94 -13.81 11.03
C ILE A 245 26.07 -14.82 10.85
N THR A 246 26.96 -14.58 9.89
CA THR A 246 28.11 -15.47 9.64
C THR A 246 29.06 -15.52 10.84
N THR A 247 29.36 -14.37 11.45
CA THR A 247 30.19 -14.29 12.66
C THR A 247 29.56 -15.02 13.84
N LEU A 248 28.24 -14.89 14.04
CA LEU A 248 27.51 -15.60 15.09
C LEU A 248 27.52 -17.12 14.88
N LEU A 249 27.34 -17.59 13.65
CA LEU A 249 27.43 -19.02 13.32
C LEU A 249 28.84 -19.56 13.62
N ASN A 250 29.88 -18.85 13.19
CA ASN A 250 31.27 -19.24 13.45
C ASN A 250 31.59 -19.25 14.95
N ALA A 251 31.13 -18.24 15.69
CA ALA A 251 31.29 -18.18 17.14
C ALA A 251 30.57 -19.33 17.84
N SER A 252 29.37 -19.68 17.38
CA SER A 252 28.59 -20.81 17.93
C SER A 252 29.30 -22.15 17.70
N VAL A 253 29.87 -22.37 16.51
CA VAL A 253 30.67 -23.58 16.22
C VAL A 253 31.94 -23.62 17.08
N ALA A 254 32.64 -22.50 17.21
CA ALA A 254 33.84 -22.42 18.05
C ALA A 254 33.52 -22.70 19.53
N MET A 255 32.42 -22.16 20.04
CA MET A 255 31.96 -22.42 21.41
C MET A 255 31.60 -23.89 21.62
N GLY A 256 30.97 -24.54 20.63
CA GLY A 256 30.72 -25.98 20.68
C GLY A 256 32.02 -26.82 20.72
N ARG A 257 33.08 -26.38 20.03
CA ARG A 257 34.39 -27.03 20.10
C ARG A 257 35.07 -26.86 21.46
N LEU A 258 34.92 -25.69 22.09
CA LEU A 258 35.43 -25.45 23.44
C LEU A 258 34.69 -26.31 24.47
N ASP A 259 33.37 -26.42 24.35
CA ASP A 259 32.56 -27.26 25.23
C ASP A 259 32.96 -28.75 25.13
N ALA A 260 33.16 -29.24 23.89
CA ALA A 260 33.64 -30.60 23.66
C ALA A 260 35.02 -30.87 24.28
N PHE A 261 35.95 -29.91 24.17
CA PHE A 261 37.27 -30.03 24.77
C PHE A 261 37.22 -30.00 26.31
N MET A 262 36.43 -29.10 26.89
CA MET A 262 36.26 -29.00 28.34
C MET A 262 35.52 -30.20 28.95
N ALA A 263 34.78 -30.95 28.13
CA ALA A 263 34.11 -32.18 28.53
C ALA A 263 34.99 -33.44 28.38
N GLU A 264 36.22 -33.32 27.86
CA GLU A 264 37.17 -34.44 27.85
C GLU A 264 37.51 -34.84 29.29
N PRO A 265 37.57 -36.15 29.59
CA PRO A 265 37.90 -36.61 30.94
C PRO A 265 39.34 -36.22 31.29
N ASP A 266 39.55 -35.81 32.55
CA ASP A 266 40.89 -35.62 33.09
C ASP A 266 41.67 -36.94 33.05
N LYS A 267 42.99 -36.83 32.86
CA LYS A 267 43.91 -37.98 32.88
C LYS A 267 43.87 -38.63 34.26
N GLU A 268 43.63 -39.94 34.31
CA GLU A 268 43.69 -40.69 35.57
C GLU A 268 45.09 -40.54 36.18
N GLU A 269 45.16 -40.14 37.46
CA GLU A 269 46.42 -40.07 38.19
C GLU A 269 47.01 -41.48 38.31
N GLY A 270 48.24 -41.66 37.84
CA GLY A 270 48.95 -42.94 37.97
C GLY A 270 49.14 -43.36 39.42
N SER A 271 49.53 -44.62 39.67
CA SER A 271 49.85 -45.07 41.02
C SER A 271 51.22 -44.52 41.44
N TYR A 272 51.21 -43.39 42.15
CA TYR A 272 52.42 -42.77 42.70
C TYR A 272 52.80 -43.37 44.06
N THR A 273 54.10 -43.44 44.34
CA THR A 273 54.66 -43.80 45.65
C THR A 273 55.42 -42.61 46.26
N ASP A 274 55.32 -42.47 47.58
CA ASP A 274 56.12 -41.52 48.37
C ASP A 274 57.56 -42.03 48.60
N SER A 275 57.87 -43.27 48.19
CA SER A 275 59.23 -43.80 48.21
C SER A 275 60.08 -43.07 47.17
N PRO A 276 61.15 -42.36 47.58
CA PRO A 276 62.00 -41.64 46.64
C PRO A 276 62.69 -42.63 45.69
N SER A 277 62.70 -42.29 44.40
CA SER A 277 63.46 -43.00 43.35
C SER A 277 63.05 -44.47 43.05
N GLU A 278 61.85 -44.93 43.43
CA GLU A 278 61.37 -46.27 43.08
C GLU A 278 60.52 -46.23 41.80
N ILE A 279 61.02 -46.83 40.71
CA ILE A 279 60.27 -47.04 39.47
C ILE A 279 60.14 -48.53 39.23
N LYS A 280 58.90 -49.03 39.18
CA LYS A 280 58.63 -50.47 39.10
C LYS A 280 57.48 -50.77 38.15
N PHE A 281 57.62 -51.82 37.36
CA PHE A 281 56.61 -52.35 36.46
C PHE A 281 56.41 -53.84 36.77
N GLU A 282 55.17 -54.27 36.99
CA GLU A 282 54.79 -55.66 37.26
C GLU A 282 53.67 -56.09 36.29
N GLY A 283 54.02 -56.90 35.30
CA GLY A 283 53.11 -57.31 34.22
C GLY A 283 52.48 -56.13 33.45
N ALA A 284 53.08 -54.93 33.51
CA ALA A 284 52.45 -53.71 33.04
C ALA A 284 52.32 -53.69 31.51
N THR A 285 51.11 -53.48 31.02
CA THR A 285 50.80 -53.36 29.59
C THR A 285 50.27 -51.97 29.32
N LEU A 286 50.94 -51.24 28.44
CA LEU A 286 50.77 -49.80 28.25
C LEU A 286 50.56 -49.47 26.78
N ALA A 287 49.70 -48.48 26.52
CA ALA A 287 49.40 -47.99 25.18
C ALA A 287 49.44 -46.45 25.12
N TRP A 288 49.49 -45.90 23.91
CA TRP A 288 49.35 -44.45 23.75
C TRP A 288 47.96 -43.99 24.20
N PRO A 289 47.83 -42.77 24.72
CA PRO A 289 46.55 -42.23 25.20
C PRO A 289 45.42 -42.44 24.18
N GLY A 290 44.31 -43.03 24.64
CA GLY A 290 43.13 -43.30 23.81
C GLY A 290 43.25 -44.46 22.81
N HIS A 291 44.35 -45.22 22.82
CA HIS A 291 44.53 -46.39 21.97
C HIS A 291 44.51 -47.71 22.75
N HIS A 292 43.75 -48.69 22.28
CA HIS A 292 43.71 -50.03 22.90
C HIS A 292 44.83 -50.98 22.45
N LYS A 293 45.67 -50.56 21.49
CA LYS A 293 46.77 -51.39 20.98
C LYS A 293 48.01 -51.18 21.85
N PRO A 294 48.47 -52.18 22.61
CA PRO A 294 49.62 -52.03 23.49
C PRO A 294 50.92 -51.81 22.70
N VAL A 295 51.69 -50.82 23.16
CA VAL A 295 53.04 -50.50 22.68
C VAL A 295 54.08 -51.19 23.54
N LEU A 296 53.81 -51.31 24.84
CA LEU A 296 54.60 -52.07 25.80
C LEU A 296 53.71 -53.17 26.38
N LYS A 297 54.22 -54.40 26.44
CA LYS A 297 53.45 -55.57 26.85
C LYS A 297 54.15 -56.27 28.00
N GLU A 298 53.41 -56.57 29.05
CA GLU A 298 53.83 -57.40 30.18
C GLU A 298 55.22 -57.01 30.72
N LEU A 299 55.44 -55.71 30.93
CA LEU A 299 56.70 -55.20 31.46
C LEU A 299 56.89 -55.63 32.92
N ASN A 300 58.04 -56.25 33.18
CA ASN A 300 58.49 -56.65 34.50
C ASN A 300 59.89 -56.06 34.72
N LEU A 301 59.95 -54.84 35.23
CA LEU A 301 61.18 -54.07 35.37
C LEU A 301 61.22 -53.39 36.74
N ASN A 302 62.41 -53.29 37.33
CA ASN A 302 62.65 -52.54 38.55
C ASN A 302 63.91 -51.70 38.35
N PHE A 303 63.81 -50.39 38.56
CA PHE A 303 64.94 -49.47 38.43
C PHE A 303 65.45 -49.08 39.81
N SER A 304 66.72 -49.39 40.08
CA SER A 304 67.43 -48.96 41.28
C SER A 304 68.13 -47.61 41.07
N ILE A 305 68.42 -46.91 42.16
CA ILE A 305 69.20 -45.66 42.16
C ILE A 305 70.54 -45.87 41.42
N GLY A 306 70.81 -45.04 40.41
CA GLY A 306 72.02 -45.10 39.60
C GLY A 306 71.77 -44.83 38.12
N LEU A 307 72.70 -45.28 37.26
CA LEU A 307 72.58 -45.16 35.81
C LEU A 307 72.05 -46.47 35.22
N THR A 308 70.85 -46.44 34.64
CA THR A 308 70.30 -47.55 33.86
C THR A 308 70.36 -47.24 32.37
N VAL A 309 70.93 -48.14 31.58
CA VAL A 309 71.04 -47.98 30.12
C VAL A 309 70.06 -48.91 29.43
N VAL A 310 69.13 -48.35 28.64
CA VAL A 310 68.14 -49.12 27.86
C VAL A 310 68.57 -49.22 26.40
N CYS A 311 68.92 -50.43 25.94
CA CYS A 311 69.37 -50.69 24.57
C CYS A 311 68.40 -51.60 23.81
N GLY A 312 68.29 -51.40 22.49
CA GLY A 312 67.41 -52.21 21.63
C GLY A 312 67.29 -51.65 20.22
N ARG A 313 66.72 -52.43 19.30
CA ARG A 313 66.51 -52.01 17.89
C ARG A 313 65.61 -50.78 17.77
N VAL A 314 65.71 -50.05 16.66
CA VAL A 314 64.76 -48.96 16.35
C VAL A 314 63.33 -49.53 16.34
N GLY A 315 62.39 -48.82 16.97
CA GLY A 315 61.00 -49.28 17.10
C GLY A 315 60.72 -50.26 18.23
N SER A 316 61.71 -50.61 19.06
CA SER A 316 61.52 -51.57 20.18
C SER A 316 60.80 -51.01 21.42
N GLY A 317 60.24 -49.80 21.36
CA GLY A 317 59.50 -49.19 22.47
C GLY A 317 60.33 -48.46 23.53
N LYS A 318 61.63 -48.20 23.32
CA LYS A 318 62.49 -47.50 24.32
C LYS A 318 61.96 -46.11 24.69
N THR A 319 61.63 -45.29 23.69
CA THR A 319 61.06 -43.96 23.92
C THR A 319 59.70 -44.08 24.60
N ALA A 320 58.87 -45.06 24.23
CA ALA A 320 57.59 -45.33 24.88
C ALA A 320 57.78 -45.72 26.35
N LEU A 321 58.83 -46.48 26.69
CA LEU A 321 59.16 -46.82 28.08
C LEU A 321 59.53 -45.58 28.89
N LEU A 322 60.33 -44.66 28.33
CA LEU A 322 60.64 -43.40 29.01
C LEU A 322 59.40 -42.52 29.18
N GLN A 323 58.53 -42.45 28.17
CA GLN A 323 57.25 -41.75 28.26
C GLN A 323 56.32 -42.40 29.30
N ALA A 324 56.37 -43.73 29.45
CA ALA A 324 55.60 -44.43 30.46
C ALA A 324 56.06 -44.09 31.88
N ILE A 325 57.38 -43.92 32.07
CA ILE A 325 57.96 -43.47 33.35
C ILE A 325 57.53 -42.03 33.68
N LEU A 326 57.23 -41.20 32.67
CA LEU A 326 56.64 -39.87 32.85
C LEU A 326 55.12 -39.92 33.08
N GLY A 327 54.51 -41.11 33.07
CA GLY A 327 53.08 -41.30 33.18
C GLY A 327 52.30 -40.94 31.92
N GLU A 328 52.93 -40.86 30.73
CA GLU A 328 52.29 -40.42 29.48
C GLU A 328 51.58 -41.53 28.69
N LEU A 329 51.56 -42.76 29.20
CA LEU A 329 50.89 -43.90 28.56
C LEU A 329 49.73 -44.40 29.43
N ASP A 330 48.65 -44.82 28.77
CA ASP A 330 47.49 -45.42 29.43
C ASP A 330 47.81 -46.86 29.86
N GLN A 331 47.35 -47.24 31.06
CA GLN A 331 47.47 -48.59 31.58
C GLN A 331 46.32 -49.47 31.11
N LEU A 332 46.65 -50.49 30.33
CA LEU A 332 45.67 -51.49 29.88
C LEU A 332 45.63 -52.72 30.81
N GLY A 333 46.67 -52.96 31.59
CA GLY A 333 46.75 -54.08 32.52
C GLY A 333 48.08 -54.15 33.28
N GLY A 334 48.14 -55.03 34.28
CA GLY A 334 49.27 -55.12 35.22
C GLY A 334 49.27 -53.95 36.20
N PHE A 335 50.43 -53.59 36.75
CA PHE A 335 50.60 -52.47 37.68
C PHE A 335 51.98 -51.83 37.51
N TYR A 336 52.07 -50.51 37.70
CA TYR A 336 53.34 -49.80 37.74
C TYR A 336 53.33 -48.74 38.86
N LEU A 337 54.52 -48.47 39.41
CA LEU A 337 54.77 -47.48 40.46
C LEU A 337 55.76 -46.45 39.94
N LEU A 338 55.40 -45.17 40.09
CA LEU A 338 56.28 -44.04 39.79
C LEU A 338 56.51 -43.21 41.06
N PRO A 339 57.69 -42.60 41.21
CA PRO A 339 57.96 -41.71 42.33
C PRO A 339 57.19 -40.39 42.17
N ASN A 340 56.63 -39.88 43.28
CA ASN A 340 55.97 -38.57 43.30
C ASN A 340 56.99 -37.41 43.43
N GLU A 341 57.95 -37.35 42.50
CA GLU A 341 59.05 -36.38 42.51
C GLU A 341 59.21 -35.69 41.15
N ILE A 342 59.84 -34.51 41.14
CA ILE A 342 60.13 -33.77 39.92
C ILE A 342 61.10 -34.57 39.05
N THR A 343 60.62 -35.03 37.90
CA THR A 343 61.42 -35.81 36.95
C THR A 343 61.90 -34.93 35.80
N GLY A 344 63.21 -34.90 35.55
CA GLY A 344 63.78 -34.24 34.38
C GLY A 344 63.75 -35.16 33.15
N TYR A 345 63.20 -34.68 32.03
CA TYR A 345 63.18 -35.41 30.76
C TYR A 345 63.92 -34.65 29.67
N CYS A 346 64.83 -35.34 28.97
CA CYS A 346 65.48 -34.82 27.77
C CYS A 346 64.96 -35.59 26.54
N ALA A 347 64.23 -34.88 25.68
CA ALA A 347 63.67 -35.47 24.46
C ALA A 347 64.75 -35.75 23.40
N GLN A 348 64.43 -36.63 22.46
CA GLN A 348 65.29 -36.92 21.31
C GLN A 348 65.48 -35.71 20.38
N SER A 349 64.42 -34.90 20.22
CA SER A 349 64.44 -33.68 19.43
C SER A 349 64.42 -32.48 20.38
N PRO A 350 65.34 -31.51 20.25
CA PRO A 350 65.29 -30.29 21.04
C PRO A 350 64.08 -29.42 20.61
N TRP A 351 63.45 -28.77 21.58
CA TRP A 351 62.44 -27.73 21.37
C TRP A 351 62.98 -26.44 22.03
N LEU A 352 63.15 -25.37 21.24
CA LEU A 352 63.76 -24.10 21.65
C LEU A 352 62.77 -22.95 21.50
#